data_AF-B1N6K9-F1
#
_entry.id   AF-B1N6K9-F1
#
_cell.length_a   1.000
_cell.length_b   1.000
_cell.length_c   1.000
_cell.angle_alpha   90.00
_cell.angle_beta   90.00
_cell.angle_gamma   90.00
#
_symmetry.space_group_name_H-M   'P 1'
#
loop_
_entity.id
_entity.type
_entity.pdbx_description
1 polymer ?
#
loop_
_entity_poly.entity_id
_entity_poly.type
_entity_poly.pdbx_seq_one_letter_code
_entity_poly.pdbx_strand_id
1 'polypeptide(L)'
;MRYRLFKIILGVLGFIPIDTIEAQSLQEIIPPYNIKTVSFMDNGQNVIPVFKLGEAFELNFDDLFGNEADYYYEVMHCDYNWVPSDIPKQEYLKGLDNQRIINYSNSYNCLQLYSHYQLSIPNQFTQLALSGNYMIKILNDDREVVFSRKFIIYERPRQCKITNQKRQKFKHHRKQTKPRFLDNV
;
A
#
# COMPACT_ATOMS: atom_id res chain seq x y z
N MET A 1 43.16 3.75 53.44
CA MET A 1 42.05 4.47 52.76
C MET A 1 42.21 4.45 51.24
N ARG A 2 42.07 3.31 50.55
CA ARG A 2 42.23 3.25 49.07
C ARG A 2 41.22 2.40 48.29
N TYR A 3 40.25 1.76 48.95
CA TYR A 3 39.29 0.86 48.30
C TYR A 3 37.82 1.33 48.34
N ARG A 4 37.54 2.52 48.90
CA ARG A 4 36.16 3.06 48.97
C ARG A 4 35.74 3.89 47.75
N LEU A 5 36.69 4.35 46.93
CA LEU A 5 36.39 5.11 45.71
C LEU A 5 36.12 4.22 44.48
N PHE A 6 36.60 2.97 44.47
CA PHE A 6 36.40 2.06 43.33
C PHE A 6 35.02 1.39 43.29
N LYS A 7 34.23 1.49 44.38
CA LYS A 7 32.84 0.98 44.40
C LYS A 7 31.82 1.93 43.78
N ILE A 8 32.17 3.20 43.56
CA ILE A 8 31.25 4.19 42.99
C ILE A 8 31.31 4.18 41.45
N ILE A 9 32.39 3.69 40.85
CA ILE A 9 32.58 3.66 39.39
C ILE A 9 31.83 2.49 38.73
N LEU A 10 31.50 1.43 39.48
CA LEU A 10 30.78 0.25 38.96
C LEU A 10 29.23 0.36 39.02
N GLY A 11 28.70 1.46 39.56
CA GLY A 11 27.26 1.64 39.79
C GLY A 11 26.52 2.46 38.73
N VAL A 12 27.23 3.06 37.76
CA VAL A 12 26.65 4.00 36.78
C VAL A 12 26.62 3.42 35.36
N LEU A 13 27.17 2.23 35.13
CA LEU A 13 27.31 1.64 33.78
C LEU A 13 26.15 0.73 33.35
N GLY A 14 24.97 0.87 33.95
CA GLY A 14 23.91 -0.14 33.85
C GLY A 14 22.50 0.41 33.75
N PHE A 15 22.25 1.38 32.88
CA PHE A 15 20.89 1.68 32.43
C PHE A 15 20.93 2.27 31.02
N ILE A 16 21.23 1.42 30.03
CA ILE A 16 20.91 1.73 28.64
C ILE A 16 19.44 1.32 28.47
N PRO A 17 18.48 2.26 28.33
CA PRO A 17 17.14 1.87 27.95
C PRO A 17 17.23 1.17 26.60
N ILE A 18 16.81 -0.09 26.57
CA ILE A 18 16.64 -0.85 25.33
C ILE A 18 15.34 -0.31 24.74
N ASP A 19 15.45 0.73 23.91
CA ASP A 19 14.31 1.22 23.13
C ASP A 19 13.95 0.13 22.12
N THR A 20 12.87 -0.60 22.41
CA THR A 20 12.28 -1.53 21.44
C THR A 20 11.70 -0.71 20.30
N ILE A 21 12.34 -0.76 19.14
CA ILE A 21 11.82 -0.16 17.90
C ILE A 21 10.61 -0.99 17.46
N GLU A 22 9.39 -0.51 17.77
CA GLU A 22 8.18 -1.07 17.19
C GLU A 22 7.99 -0.53 15.77
N ALA A 23 8.09 -1.40 14.77
CA ALA A 23 7.70 -1.06 13.41
C ALA A 23 6.16 -1.06 13.34
N GLN A 24 5.55 0.14 13.28
CA GLN A 24 4.11 0.29 13.20
C GLN A 24 3.63 0.17 11.74
N SER A 25 2.63 -0.70 11.50
CA SER A 25 2.04 -0.85 10.16
C SER A 25 1.37 0.45 9.73
N LEU A 26 1.58 0.88 8.49
CA LEU A 26 0.92 2.04 7.92
C LEU A 26 -0.59 1.78 7.81
N GLN A 27 -1.38 2.59 8.52
CA GLN A 27 -2.83 2.53 8.48
C GLN A 27 -3.39 3.39 7.35
N GLU A 28 -4.55 2.99 6.83
CA GLU A 28 -5.25 3.79 5.85
C GLU A 28 -5.92 5.00 6.50
N ILE A 29 -5.88 6.13 5.81
CA ILE A 29 -6.61 7.34 6.20
C ILE A 29 -8.01 7.24 5.57
N ILE A 30 -9.02 7.34 6.42
CA ILE A 30 -10.42 7.24 6.02
C ILE A 30 -10.81 8.51 5.26
N PRO A 31 -11.50 8.40 4.11
CA PRO A 31 -11.94 9.56 3.38
C PRO A 31 -12.86 10.47 4.20
N PRO A 32 -12.74 11.80 4.05
CA PRO A 32 -13.65 12.75 4.68
C PRO A 32 -15.05 12.62 4.09
N TYR A 33 -16.00 13.34 4.68
CA TYR A 33 -17.41 13.19 4.34
C TYR A 33 -17.73 13.46 2.86
N ASN A 34 -17.09 14.46 2.26
CA ASN A 34 -17.31 14.83 0.86
C ASN A 34 -16.76 13.80 -0.13
N ILE A 35 -15.80 12.97 0.26
CA ILE A 35 -15.25 11.93 -0.61
C ILE A 35 -16.08 10.65 -0.49
N LYS A 36 -16.54 10.15 -1.64
CA LYS A 36 -17.37 8.94 -1.76
C LYS A 36 -16.90 8.04 -2.88
N THR A 37 -17.45 6.82 -2.88
CA THR A 37 -17.26 5.82 -3.95
C THR A 37 -15.80 5.49 -4.28
N VAL A 38 -14.91 5.61 -3.30
CA VAL A 38 -13.49 5.26 -3.48
C VAL A 38 -13.38 3.78 -3.84
N SER A 39 -12.97 3.50 -5.07
CA SER A 39 -12.94 2.15 -5.62
C SER A 39 -11.84 1.99 -6.65
N PHE A 40 -11.31 0.77 -6.76
CA PHE A 40 -10.42 0.43 -7.85
C PHE A 40 -11.21 -0.21 -8.99
N MET A 41 -10.88 0.17 -10.21
CA MET A 41 -11.53 -0.30 -11.42
C MET A 41 -10.53 -0.98 -12.35
N ASP A 42 -10.95 -2.06 -12.97
CA ASP A 42 -10.26 -2.72 -14.09
C ASP A 42 -11.28 -2.91 -15.21
N ASN A 43 -10.98 -2.35 -16.39
CA ASN A 43 -11.85 -2.39 -17.57
C ASN A 43 -13.31 -1.97 -17.27
N GLY A 44 -13.49 -0.93 -16.44
CA GLY A 44 -14.79 -0.38 -16.07
C GLY A 44 -15.57 -1.19 -15.01
N GLN A 45 -14.98 -2.22 -14.42
CA GLN A 45 -15.58 -3.01 -13.35
C GLN A 45 -14.86 -2.79 -12.03
N ASN A 46 -15.63 -2.74 -10.94
CA ASN A 46 -15.06 -2.63 -9.60
C ASN A 46 -14.38 -3.95 -9.22
N VAL A 47 -13.13 -3.86 -8.79
CA VAL A 47 -12.29 -5.01 -8.47
C VAL A 47 -11.61 -4.86 -7.12
N ILE A 48 -11.19 -5.99 -6.56
CA ILE A 48 -10.28 -5.98 -5.42
C ILE A 48 -8.93 -5.41 -5.83
N PRO A 49 -8.20 -4.72 -4.94
CA PRO A 49 -6.99 -3.98 -5.30
C PRO A 49 -5.76 -4.89 -5.40
N VAL A 50 -5.80 -5.86 -6.31
CA VAL A 50 -4.74 -6.83 -6.59
C VAL A 50 -4.52 -6.90 -8.09
N PHE A 51 -3.45 -6.26 -8.56
CA PHE A 51 -3.15 -6.10 -9.99
C PHE A 51 -1.85 -6.78 -10.34
N LYS A 52 -1.73 -7.21 -11.59
CA LYS A 52 -0.47 -7.77 -12.07
C LYS A 52 0.48 -6.64 -12.47
N LEU A 53 1.78 -6.84 -12.29
CA LEU A 53 2.77 -5.88 -12.74
C LEU A 53 2.64 -5.60 -14.24
N GLY A 54 2.48 -4.33 -14.59
CA GLY A 54 2.32 -3.84 -15.96
C GLY A 54 0.88 -3.82 -16.48
N GLU A 55 -0.10 -4.36 -15.75
CA GLU A 55 -1.52 -4.18 -16.09
C GLU A 55 -2.01 -2.81 -15.62
N ALA A 56 -2.93 -2.23 -16.38
CA ALA A 56 -3.52 -0.94 -16.07
C ALA A 56 -4.73 -1.11 -15.15
N PHE A 57 -4.87 -0.18 -14.22
CA PHE A 57 -6.03 -0.07 -13.34
C PHE A 57 -6.31 1.40 -13.04
N GLU A 58 -7.49 1.66 -12.49
CA GLU A 58 -7.91 3.02 -12.12
C GLU A 58 -8.29 3.07 -10.65
N LEU A 59 -7.99 4.20 -10.01
CA LEU A 59 -8.58 4.58 -8.73
C LEU A 59 -9.60 5.69 -8.99
N ASN A 60 -10.85 5.42 -8.64
CA ASN A 60 -11.96 6.32 -8.88
C ASN A 60 -12.57 6.76 -7.53
N PHE A 61 -12.98 8.02 -7.45
CA PHE A 61 -13.68 8.57 -6.30
C PHE A 61 -14.51 9.80 -6.69
N ASP A 62 -15.52 10.10 -5.89
CA ASP A 62 -16.42 11.23 -6.10
C ASP A 62 -16.22 12.27 -4.99
N ASP A 63 -16.15 13.54 -5.37
CA ASP A 63 -16.22 14.68 -4.44
C ASP A 63 -17.61 15.33 -4.51
N LEU A 64 -18.37 15.25 -3.42
CA LEU A 64 -19.73 15.77 -3.32
C LEU A 64 -19.84 17.30 -3.30
N PHE A 65 -18.73 18.04 -3.25
CA PHE A 65 -18.78 19.50 -3.35
C PHE A 65 -19.00 20.00 -4.78
N GLY A 66 -18.61 19.21 -5.79
CA GLY A 66 -18.78 19.59 -7.20
C GLY A 66 -17.99 20.84 -7.61
N ASN A 67 -16.92 21.18 -6.89
CA ASN A 67 -16.15 22.41 -7.04
C ASN A 67 -14.82 22.23 -7.79
N GLU A 68 -14.63 21.08 -8.46
CA GLU A 68 -13.42 20.78 -9.26
C GLU A 68 -12.10 21.01 -8.50
N ALA A 69 -12.06 20.62 -7.22
CA ALA A 69 -10.88 20.76 -6.38
C ALA A 69 -9.64 20.05 -6.96
N ASP A 70 -8.46 20.59 -6.63
CA ASP A 70 -7.19 20.02 -7.06
C ASP A 70 -6.74 18.92 -6.12
N TYR A 71 -6.71 17.68 -6.64
CA TYR A 71 -6.18 16.52 -5.93
C TYR A 71 -4.87 16.05 -6.55
N TYR A 72 -3.93 15.68 -5.69
CA TYR A 72 -2.63 15.12 -6.05
C TYR A 72 -2.53 13.69 -5.53
N TYR A 73 -1.61 12.89 -6.07
CA TYR A 73 -1.41 11.52 -5.58
C TYR A 73 0.06 11.21 -5.29
N GLU A 74 0.28 10.40 -4.26
CA GLU A 74 1.59 9.82 -3.94
C GLU A 74 1.49 8.30 -3.84
N VAL A 75 2.55 7.62 -4.29
CA VAL A 75 2.62 6.15 -4.23
C VAL A 75 3.83 5.71 -3.41
N MET A 76 3.56 4.86 -2.43
CA MET A 76 4.55 4.33 -1.48
C MET A 76 4.59 2.82 -1.55
N HIS A 77 5.78 2.25 -1.74
CA HIS A 77 5.99 0.81 -1.62
C HIS A 77 6.10 0.42 -0.15
N CYS A 78 5.47 -0.69 0.21
CA CYS A 78 5.41 -1.23 1.56
C CYS A 78 5.92 -2.67 1.58
N ASP A 79 6.40 -3.09 2.75
CA ASP A 79 6.71 -4.48 3.03
C ASP A 79 5.44 -5.32 3.31
N TYR A 80 5.65 -6.58 3.70
CA TYR A 80 4.57 -7.52 4.06
C TYR A 80 3.68 -7.01 5.21
N ASN A 81 4.27 -6.31 6.18
CA ASN A 81 3.58 -5.78 7.35
C ASN A 81 2.96 -4.39 7.09
N TRP A 82 2.93 -3.93 5.84
CA TRP A 82 2.47 -2.61 5.45
C TRP A 82 3.30 -1.47 6.06
N VAL A 83 4.57 -1.70 6.36
CA VAL A 83 5.53 -0.67 6.75
C VAL A 83 6.18 -0.13 5.47
N PRO A 84 6.40 1.18 5.31
CA PRO A 84 7.13 1.72 4.16
C PRO A 84 8.47 1.00 4.00
N SER A 85 8.74 0.49 2.81
CA SER A 85 10.00 -0.22 2.56
C SER A 85 11.16 0.74 2.41
N ASP A 86 12.38 0.29 2.75
CA ASP A 86 13.62 1.05 2.54
C ASP A 86 14.06 1.13 1.06
N ILE A 87 13.24 0.64 0.12
CA ILE A 87 13.52 0.69 -1.32
C ILE A 87 13.42 2.14 -1.79
N PRO A 88 14.46 2.71 -2.42
CA PRO A 88 14.41 4.04 -3.00
C PRO A 88 13.27 4.18 -4.02
N LYS A 89 12.57 5.31 -4.00
CA LYS A 89 11.39 5.55 -4.85
C LYS A 89 11.68 5.35 -6.34
N GLN A 90 12.88 5.71 -6.79
CA GLN A 90 13.31 5.58 -8.18
C GLN A 90 13.42 4.11 -8.66
N GLU A 91 13.54 3.15 -7.75
CA GLU A 91 13.59 1.73 -8.09
C GLU A 91 12.21 1.14 -8.36
N TYR A 92 11.21 1.53 -7.57
CA TYR A 92 9.85 0.99 -7.69
C TYR A 92 8.90 1.85 -8.52
N LEU A 93 9.20 3.13 -8.70
CA LEU A 93 8.40 4.11 -9.42
C LEU A 93 9.22 4.70 -10.57
N LYS A 94 8.83 4.37 -11.81
CA LYS A 94 9.34 5.04 -13.01
C LYS A 94 8.54 6.30 -13.25
N GLY A 95 9.21 7.45 -13.16
CA GLY A 95 8.63 8.77 -13.36
C GLY A 95 8.47 9.54 -12.04
N LEU A 96 7.40 10.31 -11.92
CA LEU A 96 7.12 11.22 -10.81
C LEU A 96 5.75 10.93 -10.22
N ASP A 97 5.66 11.00 -8.90
CA ASP A 97 4.40 11.17 -8.20
C ASP A 97 4.18 12.64 -7.81
N ASN A 98 3.23 12.87 -6.91
CA ASN A 98 2.77 14.20 -6.51
C ASN A 98 2.27 15.04 -7.69
N GLN A 99 1.62 14.36 -8.65
CA GLN A 99 1.04 14.96 -9.84
C GLN A 99 -0.45 15.20 -9.61
N ARG A 100 -0.98 16.29 -10.19
CA ARG A 100 -2.41 16.60 -10.16
C ARG A 100 -3.20 15.55 -10.94
N ILE A 101 -4.35 15.13 -10.42
CA ILE A 101 -5.31 14.29 -11.14
C ILE A 101 -6.04 15.17 -12.14
N ILE A 102 -5.72 15.00 -13.42
CA ILE A 102 -6.27 15.83 -14.50
C ILE A 102 -7.62 15.30 -14.99
N ASN A 103 -7.81 13.98 -14.96
CA ASN A 103 -9.02 13.37 -15.48
C ASN A 103 -10.13 13.40 -14.42
N TYR A 104 -11.08 14.31 -14.60
CA TYR A 104 -12.30 14.38 -13.81
C TYR A 104 -13.48 14.83 -14.66
N SER A 105 -14.69 14.54 -14.20
CA SER A 105 -15.93 14.95 -14.86
C SER A 105 -16.99 15.33 -13.82
N ASN A 106 -17.80 16.35 -14.10
CA ASN A 106 -18.88 16.73 -13.21
C ASN A 106 -20.14 15.94 -13.49
N SER A 107 -20.89 15.65 -12.43
CA SER A 107 -22.24 15.13 -12.51
C SER A 107 -23.14 16.07 -13.31
N TYR A 108 -24.07 15.50 -14.09
CA TYR A 108 -25.03 16.26 -14.87
C TYR A 108 -26.46 15.87 -14.45
N ASN A 109 -27.34 16.86 -14.25
CA ASN A 109 -28.74 16.67 -13.85
C ASN A 109 -28.97 15.73 -12.66
N CYS A 110 -28.09 15.79 -11.65
CA CYS A 110 -28.20 15.01 -10.42
C CYS A 110 -28.74 15.89 -9.26
N LEU A 111 -29.50 15.29 -8.33
CA LEU A 111 -29.96 15.98 -7.12
C LEU A 111 -28.80 16.35 -6.18
N GLN A 112 -27.83 15.46 -6.07
CA GLN A 112 -26.55 15.70 -5.42
C GLN A 112 -25.50 15.91 -6.51
N LEU A 113 -24.93 17.11 -6.57
CA LEU A 113 -23.80 17.39 -7.45
C LEU A 113 -22.54 16.71 -6.93
N TYR A 114 -21.70 16.22 -7.84
CA TYR A 114 -20.39 15.69 -7.53
C TYR A 114 -19.40 15.89 -8.68
N SER A 115 -18.11 15.86 -8.38
CA SER A 115 -17.01 15.76 -9.34
C SER A 115 -16.40 14.37 -9.24
N HIS A 116 -16.42 13.60 -10.32
CA HIS A 116 -15.87 12.25 -10.41
C HIS A 116 -14.42 12.30 -10.90
N TYR A 117 -13.49 11.83 -10.08
CA TYR A 117 -12.07 11.78 -10.39
C TYR A 117 -11.66 10.37 -10.79
N GLN A 118 -10.77 10.29 -11.77
CA GLN A 118 -10.22 9.04 -12.30
C GLN A 118 -8.70 9.14 -12.38
N LEU A 119 -8.01 8.26 -11.65
CA LEU A 119 -6.56 8.13 -11.70
C LEU A 119 -6.17 6.78 -12.29
N SER A 120 -5.69 6.78 -13.53
CA SER A 120 -5.14 5.58 -14.17
C SER A 120 -3.68 5.36 -13.79
N ILE A 121 -3.30 4.12 -13.50
CA ILE A 121 -1.92 3.67 -13.32
C ILE A 121 -1.71 2.42 -14.19
N PRO A 122 -0.70 2.39 -15.09
CA PRO A 122 0.26 3.46 -15.37
C PRO A 122 -0.38 4.66 -16.10
N ASN A 123 0.28 5.82 -16.03
CA ASN A 123 -0.03 7.01 -16.81
C ASN A 123 1.25 7.67 -17.35
N GLN A 124 1.12 8.84 -18.00
CA GLN A 124 2.25 9.56 -18.59
C GLN A 124 3.38 9.93 -17.61
N PHE A 125 3.07 10.02 -16.31
CA PHE A 125 4.01 10.42 -15.27
C PHE A 125 4.42 9.28 -14.33
N THR A 126 3.57 8.27 -14.13
CA THR A 126 3.78 7.23 -13.12
C THR A 126 3.63 5.83 -13.73
N GLN A 127 4.66 5.01 -13.57
CA GLN A 127 4.63 3.58 -13.86
C GLN A 127 5.30 2.78 -12.73
N LEU A 128 4.62 1.74 -12.24
CA LEU A 128 5.15 0.84 -11.23
C LEU A 128 6.13 -0.16 -11.85
N ALA A 129 7.28 -0.35 -11.22
CA ALA A 129 8.38 -1.16 -11.75
C ALA A 129 8.62 -2.47 -10.99
N LEU A 130 8.12 -2.59 -9.76
CA LEU A 130 8.29 -3.76 -8.89
C LEU A 130 6.94 -4.34 -8.46
N SER A 131 6.90 -5.65 -8.22
CA SER A 131 5.83 -6.26 -7.42
C SER A 131 5.97 -5.93 -5.94
N GLY A 132 4.85 -5.88 -5.22
CA GLY A 132 4.83 -5.71 -3.78
C GLY A 132 3.52 -5.11 -3.28
N ASN A 133 3.53 -4.74 -2.00
CA ASN A 133 2.44 -4.01 -1.39
C ASN A 133 2.65 -2.52 -1.66
N TYR A 134 1.57 -1.80 -1.96
CA TYR A 134 1.62 -0.37 -2.21
C TYR A 134 0.50 0.35 -1.47
N MET A 135 0.78 1.57 -1.05
CA MET A 135 -0.22 2.52 -0.59
C MET A 135 -0.25 3.71 -1.53
N ILE A 136 -1.45 4.05 -1.99
CA ILE A 136 -1.72 5.30 -2.68
C ILE A 136 -2.36 6.29 -1.72
N LYS A 137 -1.84 7.51 -1.70
CA LYS A 137 -2.39 8.64 -0.93
C LYS A 137 -2.94 9.66 -1.91
N ILE A 138 -4.13 10.17 -1.62
CA ILE A 138 -4.70 11.32 -2.31
C ILE A 138 -4.54 12.54 -1.40
N LEU A 139 -4.00 13.62 -1.95
CA LEU A 139 -3.66 14.84 -1.25
C LEU A 139 -4.48 16.01 -1.80
N ASN A 140 -4.81 16.98 -0.95
CA ASN A 140 -5.41 18.25 -1.38
C ASN A 140 -4.35 19.22 -1.93
N ASP A 141 -4.76 20.44 -2.28
CA ASP A 141 -3.86 21.47 -2.82
C ASP A 141 -2.75 21.86 -1.85
N ASP A 142 -3.05 21.86 -0.54
CA ASP A 142 -2.10 22.11 0.55
C ASP A 142 -1.15 20.94 0.84
N ARG A 143 -1.19 19.87 0.03
CA ARG A 143 -0.41 18.62 0.22
C ARG A 143 -0.73 17.87 1.51
N GLU A 144 -1.92 18.06 2.05
CA GLU A 144 -2.44 17.27 3.17
C GLU A 144 -3.15 16.02 2.66
N VAL A 145 -2.97 14.90 3.36
CA VAL A 145 -3.57 13.62 2.94
C VAL A 145 -5.07 13.61 3.25
N VAL A 146 -5.86 13.49 2.19
CA VAL A 146 -7.32 13.40 2.24
C VAL A 146 -7.75 11.97 2.58
N PHE A 147 -7.19 10.99 1.87
CA PHE A 147 -7.39 9.58 2.16
C PHE A 147 -6.25 8.73 1.60
N SER A 148 -6.17 7.48 2.04
CA SER A 148 -5.26 6.51 1.45
C SER A 148 -5.89 5.14 1.27
N ARG A 149 -5.37 4.38 0.31
CA ARG A 149 -5.80 3.02 0.00
C ARG A 149 -4.63 2.10 -0.28
N LYS A 150 -4.75 0.87 0.17
CA LYS A 150 -3.82 -0.21 -0.07
C LYS A 150 -4.16 -0.93 -1.37
N PHE A 151 -3.13 -1.31 -2.12
CA PHE A 151 -3.25 -2.19 -3.27
C PHE A 151 -1.98 -3.05 -3.39
N ILE A 152 -2.09 -4.16 -4.12
CA ILE A 152 -1.01 -5.13 -4.26
C ILE A 152 -0.70 -5.29 -5.75
N ILE A 153 0.58 -5.24 -6.08
CA ILE A 153 1.08 -5.58 -7.40
C ILE A 153 1.77 -6.94 -7.32
N TYR A 154 1.34 -7.90 -8.12
CA TYR A 154 1.96 -9.23 -8.17
C TYR A 154 2.60 -9.50 -9.53
N GLU A 155 3.63 -10.33 -9.53
CA GLU A 155 4.22 -10.88 -10.74
C GLU A 155 3.81 -12.34 -10.90
N ARG A 156 3.64 -12.81 -12.14
CA ARG A 156 3.50 -14.26 -12.36
C ARG A 156 4.82 -14.93 -12.00
N PRO A 157 4.83 -15.97 -11.13
CA PRO A 157 6.04 -16.70 -10.87
C PRO A 157 6.57 -17.26 -12.19
N ARG A 158 7.87 -17.09 -12.44
CA ARG A 158 8.54 -17.82 -13.54
C ARG A 158 8.31 -19.31 -13.26
N GLN A 159 7.90 -20.04 -14.30
CA GLN A 159 7.46 -21.42 -14.25
C GLN A 159 8.46 -22.31 -13.48
N CYS A 160 8.18 -22.59 -12.20
CA CYS A 160 8.95 -23.57 -11.43
C CYS A 160 8.58 -24.97 -11.93
N LYS A 161 9.55 -25.73 -12.45
CA LYS A 161 9.35 -27.12 -12.84
C LYS A 161 8.97 -27.93 -11.60
N ILE A 162 7.72 -28.38 -11.52
CA ILE A 162 7.25 -29.26 -10.45
C ILE A 162 7.81 -30.66 -10.69
N THR A 163 8.82 -31.08 -9.93
CA THR A 163 9.20 -32.51 -9.86
C THR A 163 8.28 -33.20 -8.87
N ASN A 164 7.41 -34.09 -9.37
CA ASN A 164 6.49 -34.86 -8.55
C ASN A 164 7.25 -35.86 -7.66
N GLN A 165 7.46 -35.55 -6.38
CA GLN A 165 7.78 -36.56 -5.37
C GLN A 165 6.47 -37.09 -4.76
N LYS A 166 6.15 -38.36 -5.01
CA LYS A 166 5.00 -39.04 -4.41
C LYS A 166 5.19 -39.13 -2.89
N ARG A 167 4.42 -38.37 -2.10
CA ARG A 167 4.28 -38.59 -0.65
C ARG A 167 3.18 -39.62 -0.39
N GLN A 168 3.49 -40.66 0.39
CA GLN A 168 2.50 -41.63 0.87
C GLN A 168 1.54 -40.94 1.85
N LYS A 169 0.23 -41.08 1.64
CA LYS A 169 -0.82 -40.40 2.44
C LYS A 169 -1.19 -41.22 3.68
N PHE A 170 -1.11 -40.61 4.86
CA PHE A 170 -1.88 -41.05 6.04
C PHE A 170 -3.25 -40.34 6.05
N LYS A 171 -4.34 -41.09 6.23
CA LYS A 171 -5.71 -40.58 6.25
C LYS A 171 -5.99 -39.90 7.59
N HIS A 172 -6.34 -38.62 7.59
CA HIS A 172 -7.08 -37.98 8.69
C HIS A 172 -8.24 -37.17 8.12
N HIS A 173 -9.45 -37.49 8.58
CA HIS A 173 -10.69 -36.79 8.25
C HIS A 173 -10.83 -35.53 9.10
N ARG A 174 -10.59 -34.36 8.51
CA ARG A 174 -11.22 -33.09 8.92
C ARG A 174 -11.22 -32.14 7.74
N LYS A 175 -12.40 -31.72 7.30
CA LYS A 175 -12.56 -30.65 6.30
C LYS A 175 -12.17 -29.33 6.95
N GLN A 176 -10.93 -28.88 6.74
CA GLN A 176 -10.54 -27.49 6.86
C GLN A 176 -9.91 -27.10 5.52
N THR A 177 -10.53 -26.19 4.78
CA THR A 177 -9.90 -25.53 3.64
C THR A 177 -8.94 -24.47 4.18
N LYS A 178 -7.75 -24.91 4.60
CA LYS A 178 -6.59 -24.01 4.74
C LYS A 178 -5.87 -23.99 3.39
N PRO A 179 -5.67 -22.82 2.74
CA PRO A 179 -4.70 -22.74 1.66
C PRO A 179 -3.32 -23.08 2.23
N ARG A 180 -2.73 -24.18 1.73
CA ARG A 180 -1.45 -24.69 2.19
C ARG A 180 -0.38 -24.20 1.22
N PHE A 181 0.21 -23.05 1.51
CA PHE A 181 1.45 -22.62 0.88
C PHE A 181 2.59 -23.42 1.52
N LEU A 182 3.45 -24.03 0.68
CA LEU A 182 4.62 -24.76 1.14
C LEU A 182 5.80 -23.79 1.16
N ASP A 183 6.10 -23.25 2.32
CA ASP A 183 7.36 -22.54 2.55
C ASP A 183 8.43 -23.59 2.85
N ASN A 184 9.47 -23.65 2.01
CA ASN A 184 10.65 -24.48 2.27
C ASN A 184 11.80 -23.54 2.67
N VAL A 185 12.23 -23.64 3.93
CA VAL A 185 13.63 -23.45 4.35
C VAL A 185 14.16 -24.84 4.67
#